data_AF-A0A7I9V0T9-F1
#
_entry.id   AF-A0A7I9V0T9-F1
#
_cell.length_a   1.000
_cell.length_b   1.000
_cell.length_c   1.000
_cell.angle_alpha   90.00
_cell.angle_beta   90.00
_cell.angle_gamma   90.00
#
_symmetry.space_group_name_H-M   'P 1'
#
loop_
_entity.id
_entity.type
_entity.pdbx_description
1 polymer ?
#
loop_
_entity_poly.entity_id
_entity_poly.type
_entity_poly.pdbx_seq_one_letter_code
_entity_poly.pdbx_strand_id
1 'polypeptide(L)'
;MDEDFAVSEQAAADALDVAIDDALAGDRTDPALAWLSTAFADAPSAAVTERIADRVAGDAAGVSAAPSRRRRMRTGPARVDPARAWRWPRVAAAVLGVLLMLQGLSALVAGEYIAENIGEPFVPHAATEGAFALIAVGFVALIASLDRQWVVLAVAAGVPLGITLGVHGAREVNVWAWGAALHLTEGLAAVVLLVSFLVVWRRGRKRNRSSA
;
A
#
# COMPACT_ATOMS: atom_id res chain seq x y z
N MET A 1 -12.58 -18.42 33.73
CA MET A 1 -11.67 -17.26 33.67
C MET A 1 -11.60 -16.75 32.23
N ASP A 2 -12.70 -16.84 31.48
CA ASP A 2 -12.73 -16.57 30.03
C ASP A 2 -13.83 -15.55 29.66
N GLU A 3 -14.87 -15.40 30.50
CA GLU A 3 -15.95 -14.42 30.24
C GLU A 3 -15.52 -12.98 30.50
N ASP A 4 -14.72 -12.72 31.54
CA ASP A 4 -14.23 -11.37 31.85
C ASP A 4 -13.30 -10.82 30.75
N PHE A 5 -12.57 -11.70 30.06
CA PHE A 5 -11.69 -11.31 28.95
C PHE A 5 -12.52 -10.91 27.72
N ALA A 6 -13.55 -11.68 27.36
CA ALA A 6 -14.43 -11.39 26.24
C ALA A 6 -15.25 -10.10 26.45
N VAL A 7 -15.69 -9.84 27.69
CA VAL A 7 -16.39 -8.58 28.04
C VAL A 7 -15.45 -7.38 27.93
N SER A 8 -14.18 -7.53 28.31
CA SER A 8 -13.18 -6.46 28.19
C SER A 8 -12.81 -6.13 26.74
N GLU A 9 -12.77 -7.14 25.87
CA GLU A 9 -12.47 -6.98 24.45
C GLU A 9 -13.64 -6.32 23.71
N GLN A 10 -14.88 -6.69 24.04
CA GLN A 10 -16.08 -6.05 23.52
C GLN A 10 -16.15 -4.57 23.94
N ALA A 11 -15.88 -4.26 25.21
CA ALA A 11 -15.86 -2.88 25.70
C ALA A 11 -14.78 -2.03 25.02
N ALA A 12 -13.62 -2.62 24.70
CA ALA A 12 -12.55 -1.95 23.96
C ALA A 12 -12.92 -1.70 22.48
N ALA A 13 -13.63 -2.64 21.85
CA ALA A 13 -14.15 -2.49 20.49
C ALA A 13 -15.22 -1.39 20.44
N ASP A 14 -16.17 -1.40 21.38
CA ASP A 14 -17.23 -0.38 21.46
C ASP A 14 -16.63 1.03 21.71
N ALA A 15 -15.58 1.12 22.55
CA ALA A 15 -14.87 2.38 22.78
C ALA A 15 -14.10 2.88 21.55
N LEU A 16 -13.56 1.96 20.75
CA LEU A 16 -12.88 2.29 19.50
C LEU A 16 -13.88 2.77 18.43
N ASP A 17 -15.05 2.15 18.33
CA ASP A 17 -16.11 2.57 17.41
C ASP A 17 -16.62 3.97 17.75
N VAL A 18 -16.83 4.28 19.03
CA VAL A 18 -17.18 5.64 19.48
C VAL A 18 -16.08 6.65 19.15
N ALA A 19 -14.81 6.29 19.34
CA ALA A 19 -13.69 7.17 19.00
C ALA A 19 -13.57 7.42 17.48
N ILE A 20 -13.90 6.43 16.66
CA ILE A 20 -13.96 6.56 15.19
C ILE A 20 -15.13 7.46 14.80
N ASP A 21 -16.31 7.24 15.37
CA ASP A 21 -17.49 8.06 15.11
C ASP A 21 -17.28 9.51 15.55
N ASP A 22 -16.64 9.75 16.70
CA ASP A 22 -16.26 11.09 17.17
C ASP A 22 -15.20 11.74 16.27
N ALA A 23 -14.24 10.96 15.75
CA ALA A 23 -13.25 11.46 14.80
C ALA A 23 -13.86 11.79 13.43
N LEU A 24 -14.85 11.00 12.99
CA LEU A 24 -15.60 11.22 11.74
C LEU A 24 -16.64 12.34 11.88
N ALA A 25 -17.20 12.49 13.08
CA ALA A 25 -18.04 13.63 13.47
C ALA A 25 -17.20 14.89 13.78
N GLY A 26 -15.88 14.72 13.90
CA GLY A 26 -14.89 15.72 14.28
C GLY A 26 -15.03 17.05 13.55
N ASP A 27 -14.90 18.10 14.35
CA ASP A 27 -15.12 19.49 14.02
C ASP A 27 -14.53 19.89 12.65
N ARG A 28 -15.43 20.15 11.69
CA ARG A 28 -15.12 20.55 10.30
C ARG A 28 -14.58 21.97 10.19
N THR A 29 -14.19 22.59 11.30
CA THR A 29 -13.70 23.96 11.36
C THR A 29 -12.22 24.10 11.02
N ASP A 30 -11.45 23.01 10.88
CA ASP A 30 -10.13 23.09 10.27
C ASP A 30 -10.27 23.24 8.74
N PRO A 31 -10.04 24.44 8.19
CA PRO A 31 -10.24 24.71 6.77
C PRO A 31 -9.27 23.91 5.89
N ALA A 32 -8.13 23.45 6.40
CA ALA A 32 -7.18 22.63 5.66
C ALA A 32 -7.71 21.20 5.47
N LEU A 33 -8.30 20.60 6.51
CA LEU A 33 -8.93 19.27 6.44
C LEU A 33 -10.27 19.31 5.70
N ALA A 34 -11.04 20.40 5.83
CA ALA A 34 -12.26 20.61 5.07
C ALA A 34 -11.97 20.75 3.57
N TRP A 35 -10.90 21.47 3.19
CA TRP A 35 -10.46 21.57 1.80
C TRP A 35 -9.95 20.23 1.26
N LEU A 36 -9.17 19.47 2.04
CA LEU A 36 -8.66 18.16 1.61
C LEU A 36 -9.79 17.14 1.41
N SER A 37 -10.76 17.10 2.32
CA SER A 37 -11.93 16.22 2.17
C SER A 37 -12.82 16.62 1.00
N THR A 38 -13.05 17.91 0.76
CA THR A 38 -13.84 18.37 -0.40
C THR A 38 -13.11 18.25 -1.73
N ALA A 39 -11.79 18.43 -1.78
CA ALA A 39 -10.99 18.30 -3.01
C ALA A 39 -10.95 16.87 -3.56
N PHE A 40 -11.21 15.87 -2.72
CA PHE A 40 -11.23 14.45 -3.10
C PHE A 40 -12.62 13.79 -2.97
N ALA A 41 -13.62 14.49 -2.44
CA ALA A 41 -15.00 14.02 -2.39
C ALA A 41 -15.74 14.33 -3.70
N ASP A 42 -15.36 13.63 -4.78
CA ASP A 42 -16.28 13.49 -5.91
C ASP A 42 -17.47 12.64 -5.43
N ALA A 43 -18.68 13.21 -5.51
CA ALA A 43 -19.89 12.48 -5.19
C ALA A 43 -19.94 11.19 -6.02
N PRO A 44 -19.99 10.00 -5.39
CA PRO A 44 -20.01 8.75 -6.13
C PRO A 44 -21.24 8.72 -7.07
N SER A 45 -21.02 8.33 -8.32
CA SER A 45 -22.11 8.23 -9.30
C SER A 45 -23.22 7.33 -8.76
N ALA A 46 -24.49 7.66 -9.02
CA ALA A 46 -25.65 6.88 -8.56
C ALA A 46 -25.53 5.36 -8.82
N ALA A 47 -24.93 4.98 -9.96
CA ALA A 47 -24.68 3.59 -10.35
C ALA A 47 -23.62 2.84 -9.50
N VAL A 48 -22.82 3.54 -8.70
CA VAL A 48 -21.90 2.95 -7.71
C VAL A 48 -22.63 2.74 -6.39
N THR A 49 -23.40 3.75 -5.97
CA THR A 49 -24.22 3.70 -4.75
C THR A 49 -25.27 2.59 -4.82
N GLU A 50 -25.95 2.46 -5.97
CA GLU A 50 -26.94 1.39 -6.22
C GLU A 50 -26.32 -0.01 -6.19
N ARG A 51 -25.12 -0.19 -6.76
CA ARG A 51 -24.39 -1.47 -6.73
C ARG A 51 -23.95 -1.88 -5.32
N ILE A 52 -23.60 -0.90 -4.49
CA ILE A 52 -23.23 -1.16 -3.10
C ILE A 52 -24.47 -1.52 -2.30
N ALA A 53 -25.58 -0.79 -2.49
CA ALA A 53 -26.87 -1.10 -1.87
C ALA A 53 -27.35 -2.52 -2.24
N ASP A 54 -27.29 -2.90 -3.51
CA ASP A 54 -27.64 -4.25 -3.98
C ASP A 54 -26.76 -5.33 -3.36
N ARG A 55 -25.47 -5.04 -3.14
CA ARG A 55 -24.53 -6.00 -2.55
C ARG A 55 -24.78 -6.19 -1.06
N VAL A 56 -25.02 -5.10 -0.34
CA VAL A 56 -25.39 -5.13 1.09
C VAL A 56 -26.74 -5.83 1.29
N ALA A 57 -27.72 -5.53 0.42
CA ALA A 57 -29.02 -6.21 0.44
C ALA A 57 -28.90 -7.71 0.08
N GLY A 58 -28.03 -8.06 -0.87
CA GLY A 58 -27.75 -9.44 -1.26
C GLY A 58 -27.03 -10.25 -0.19
N ASP A 59 -26.10 -9.63 0.54
CA ASP A 59 -25.40 -10.26 1.66
C ASP A 59 -26.32 -10.42 2.88
N ALA A 60 -27.25 -9.47 3.12
CA ALA A 60 -28.29 -9.60 4.14
C ALA A 60 -29.33 -10.70 3.82
N ALA A 61 -29.60 -10.97 2.53
CA ALA A 61 -30.48 -12.04 2.09
C ALA A 61 -29.79 -13.43 2.00
N GLY A 62 -28.48 -13.50 2.26
CA GLY A 62 -27.60 -14.64 1.92
C GLY A 62 -27.53 -15.80 2.92
N VAL A 63 -28.32 -15.81 4.01
CA VAL A 63 -28.29 -16.91 5.01
C VAL A 63 -29.12 -18.14 4.58
N SER A 64 -29.81 -18.11 3.44
CA SER A 64 -30.51 -19.30 2.91
C SER A 64 -30.63 -19.29 1.39
N ALA A 65 -29.69 -19.94 0.72
CA ALA A 65 -29.90 -20.86 -0.41
C ALA A 65 -28.60 -20.99 -1.21
N ALA A 66 -27.94 -22.16 -1.11
CA ALA A 66 -26.87 -22.53 -2.01
C ALA A 66 -27.44 -23.07 -3.33
N PRO A 67 -27.15 -22.50 -4.51
CA PRO A 67 -27.43 -23.16 -5.77
C PRO A 67 -26.24 -24.04 -6.18
N SER A 68 -26.54 -25.31 -6.40
CA SER A 68 -25.66 -26.33 -6.97
C SER A 68 -25.09 -25.89 -8.33
N ARG A 69 -23.80 -25.54 -8.33
CA ARG A 69 -23.04 -25.19 -9.54
C ARG A 69 -22.81 -26.43 -10.40
N ARG A 70 -23.72 -26.69 -11.34
CA ARG A 70 -23.44 -27.56 -12.50
C ARG A 70 -22.28 -26.99 -13.29
N ARG A 71 -21.15 -27.69 -13.23
CA ARG A 71 -19.89 -27.43 -13.93
C ARG A 71 -20.09 -27.57 -15.45
N ARG A 72 -20.53 -26.50 -16.12
CA ARG A 72 -20.38 -26.39 -17.59
C ARG A 72 -18.90 -26.18 -17.89
N MET A 73 -18.22 -27.26 -18.31
CA MET A 73 -16.94 -27.16 -19.00
C MET A 73 -17.16 -26.34 -20.27
N ARG A 74 -16.74 -25.07 -20.23
CA ARG A 74 -16.66 -24.20 -21.39
C ARG A 74 -15.18 -23.99 -21.66
N THR A 75 -14.65 -24.76 -22.61
CA THR A 75 -13.33 -24.58 -23.22
C THR A 75 -13.35 -23.30 -24.05
N GLY A 76 -13.28 -22.16 -23.36
CA GLY A 76 -12.94 -20.86 -23.96
C GLY A 76 -11.48 -20.53 -23.68
N PRO A 77 -10.87 -19.60 -24.45
CA PRO A 77 -9.49 -19.16 -24.20
C PRO A 77 -9.36 -18.74 -22.73
N ALA A 78 -8.29 -19.20 -22.08
CA ALA A 78 -8.07 -19.05 -20.64
C ALA A 78 -8.26 -17.57 -20.23
N ARG A 79 -9.39 -17.25 -19.61
CA ARG A 79 -9.60 -15.94 -18.99
C ARG A 79 -8.52 -15.81 -17.91
N VAL A 80 -7.58 -14.89 -18.11
CA VAL A 80 -6.61 -14.52 -17.08
C VAL A 80 -7.40 -14.13 -15.85
N ASP A 81 -7.23 -14.90 -14.78
CA ASP A 81 -7.88 -14.65 -13.51
C ASP A 81 -7.47 -13.25 -13.01
N PRO A 82 -8.41 -12.30 -12.88
CA PRO A 82 -8.10 -10.93 -12.46
C PRO A 82 -7.39 -10.91 -11.10
N ALA A 83 -7.64 -11.89 -10.22
CA ALA A 83 -6.94 -12.00 -8.95
C ALA A 83 -5.44 -12.31 -9.14
N ARG A 84 -5.10 -13.17 -10.11
CA ARG A 84 -3.69 -13.51 -10.41
C ARG A 84 -2.91 -12.33 -10.98
N ALA A 85 -3.58 -11.42 -11.69
CA ALA A 85 -2.93 -10.26 -12.30
C ALA A 85 -2.37 -9.29 -11.23
N TRP A 86 -3.07 -9.13 -10.11
CA TRP A 86 -2.65 -8.25 -9.00
C TRP A 86 -1.55 -8.85 -8.11
N ARG A 87 -1.17 -10.12 -8.30
CA ARG A 87 -0.10 -10.74 -7.51
C ARG A 87 1.24 -10.05 -7.70
N TRP A 88 1.58 -9.70 -8.93
CA TRP A 88 2.90 -9.11 -9.24
C TRP A 88 3.09 -7.71 -8.65
N PRO A 89 2.15 -6.76 -8.80
CA PRO A 89 2.26 -5.47 -8.11
C PRO A 89 2.38 -5.61 -6.60
N ARG A 90 1.62 -6.54 -5.99
CA ARG A 90 1.66 -6.77 -4.54
C ARG A 90 3.00 -7.34 -4.09
N VAL A 91 3.53 -8.35 -4.77
CA VAL A 91 4.86 -8.91 -4.47
C VAL A 91 5.94 -7.83 -4.63
N ALA A 92 5.89 -7.05 -5.71
CA ALA A 92 6.85 -5.96 -5.92
C ALA A 92 6.77 -4.88 -4.83
N ALA A 93 5.56 -4.51 -4.40
CA ALA A 93 5.35 -3.60 -3.28
C ALA A 93 5.89 -4.14 -1.96
N ALA A 94 5.66 -5.43 -1.67
CA ALA A 94 6.20 -6.08 -0.47
C ALA A 94 7.73 -6.13 -0.49
N VAL A 95 8.34 -6.50 -1.63
CA VAL A 95 9.80 -6.54 -1.78
C VAL A 95 10.39 -5.15 -1.61
N LEU A 96 9.85 -4.14 -2.31
CA LEU A 96 10.31 -2.76 -2.16
C LEU A 96 10.14 -2.25 -0.72
N GLY A 97 9.02 -2.57 -0.08
CA GLY A 97 8.76 -2.22 1.31
C GLY A 97 9.79 -2.79 2.28
N VAL A 98 10.11 -4.08 2.14
CA VAL A 98 11.14 -4.75 2.95
C VAL A 98 12.52 -4.14 2.72
N LEU A 99 12.90 -3.88 1.47
CA LEU A 99 14.21 -3.29 1.15
C LEU A 99 14.36 -1.90 1.80
N LEU A 100 13.36 -1.03 1.66
CA LEU A 100 13.39 0.32 2.23
C LEU A 100 13.42 0.28 3.78
N MET A 101 12.69 -0.66 4.40
CA MET A 101 12.78 -0.86 5.85
C MET A 101 14.16 -1.33 6.29
N LEU A 102 14.76 -2.30 5.58
CA LEU A 102 16.10 -2.79 5.88
C LEU A 102 17.16 -1.70 5.68
N GLN A 103 17.03 -0.87 4.65
CA GLN A 103 17.90 0.28 4.41
C GLN A 103 17.77 1.30 5.54
N GLY A 104 16.55 1.67 5.93
CA GLY A 104 16.33 2.59 7.04
C GLY A 104 16.84 2.03 8.39
N LEU A 105 16.59 0.76 8.68
CA LEU A 105 17.15 0.09 9.87
C LEU A 105 18.68 0.07 9.85
N SER A 106 19.28 -0.23 8.70
CA SER A 106 20.74 -0.21 8.54
C SER A 106 21.31 1.19 8.75
N ALA A 107 20.62 2.22 8.27
CA ALA A 107 20.99 3.61 8.49
C ALA A 107 20.89 4.03 9.97
N LEU A 108 19.92 3.51 10.74
CA LEU A 108 19.85 3.75 12.19
C LEU A 108 20.99 3.07 12.95
N VAL A 109 21.34 1.83 12.59
CA VAL A 109 22.35 1.05 13.33
C VAL A 109 23.77 1.42 12.94
N ALA A 110 24.02 1.66 11.65
CA ALA A 110 25.35 1.93 11.12
C ALA A 110 25.62 3.43 10.86
N GLY A 111 24.60 4.29 10.95
CA GLY A 111 24.73 5.72 10.63
C GLY A 111 25.71 6.47 11.52
N GLU A 112 25.69 6.21 12.84
CA GLU A 112 26.65 6.80 13.78
C GLU A 112 28.09 6.34 13.49
N TYR A 113 28.30 5.04 13.28
CA TYR A 113 29.61 4.49 12.90
C TYR A 113 30.14 5.11 11.60
N ILE A 114 29.28 5.31 10.60
CA ILE A 114 29.66 5.91 9.31
C ILE A 114 29.95 7.41 9.49
N ALA A 115 29.13 8.14 10.24
CA ALA A 115 29.32 9.58 10.48
C ALA A 115 30.60 9.87 11.26
N GLU A 116 30.92 9.07 12.29
CA GLU A 116 32.15 9.20 13.08
C GLU A 116 33.42 8.95 12.24
N ASN A 117 33.37 8.02 11.29
CA ASN A 117 34.52 7.70 10.43
C ASN A 117 34.74 8.72 9.30
N ILE A 118 33.72 9.52 8.93
CA ILE A 118 33.81 10.50 7.82
C ILE A 118 34.01 11.93 8.34
N GLY A 119 33.82 12.18 9.64
CA GLY A 119 34.19 13.44 10.30
C GLY A 119 33.23 14.61 10.05
N GLU A 120 31.98 14.35 9.67
CA GLU A 120 30.99 15.40 9.38
C GLU A 120 30.04 15.65 10.56
N PRO A 121 30.07 16.85 11.19
CA PRO A 121 29.37 17.12 12.46
C PRO A 121 27.85 17.35 12.37
N PHE A 122 27.27 17.46 11.15
CA PHE A 122 25.83 17.71 10.95
C PHE A 122 25.04 16.51 10.38
N VAL A 123 25.71 15.38 10.18
CA VAL A 123 25.14 14.15 9.59
C VAL A 123 24.13 13.39 10.48
N PRO A 124 24.20 13.39 11.83
CA PRO A 124 23.36 12.50 12.64
C PRO A 124 21.85 12.74 12.50
N HIS A 125 21.41 14.00 12.35
CA HIS A 125 19.99 14.33 12.28
C HIS A 125 19.39 13.97 10.91
N ALA A 126 20.05 14.37 9.83
CA ALA A 126 19.61 14.02 8.48
C ALA A 126 19.65 12.52 8.21
N ALA A 127 20.63 11.80 8.76
CA ALA A 127 20.71 10.34 8.66
C ALA A 127 19.56 9.66 9.43
N THR A 128 19.25 10.12 10.64
CA THR A 128 18.18 9.56 11.46
C THR A 128 16.79 9.85 10.89
N GLU A 129 16.54 11.09 10.47
CA GLU A 129 15.29 11.50 9.83
C GLU A 129 15.08 10.77 8.49
N GLY A 130 16.13 10.68 7.67
CA GLY A 130 16.12 9.91 6.43
C GLY A 130 15.84 8.42 6.67
N ALA A 131 16.42 7.84 7.72
CA ALA A 131 16.18 6.46 8.11
C ALA A 131 14.71 6.21 8.53
N PHE A 132 14.14 7.10 9.35
CA PHE A 132 12.72 7.01 9.72
C PHE A 132 11.81 7.18 8.51
N ALA A 133 12.13 8.09 7.59
CA ALA A 133 11.37 8.27 6.35
C ALA A 133 11.37 7.00 5.50
N LEU A 134 12.53 6.34 5.34
CA LEU A 134 12.66 5.08 4.61
C LEU A 134 11.86 3.95 5.27
N ILE A 135 11.91 3.83 6.61
CA ILE A 135 11.12 2.86 7.36
C ILE A 135 9.62 3.12 7.16
N ALA A 136 9.19 4.38 7.28
CA ALA A 136 7.77 4.75 7.14
C ALA A 136 7.24 4.43 5.73
N VAL A 137 7.96 4.82 4.68
CA VAL A 137 7.57 4.50 3.30
C VAL A 137 7.62 3.00 3.04
N GLY A 138 8.65 2.32 3.55
CA GLY A 138 8.76 0.87 3.47
C GLY A 138 7.57 0.15 4.12
N PHE A 139 7.15 0.61 5.29
CA PHE A 139 5.99 0.11 5.99
C PHE A 139 4.68 0.36 5.22
N VAL A 140 4.48 1.57 4.69
CA VAL A 140 3.33 1.89 3.83
C VAL A 140 3.27 0.95 2.62
N ALA A 141 4.40 0.74 1.94
CA ALA A 141 4.47 -0.16 0.80
C ALA A 141 4.16 -1.63 1.18
N LEU A 142 4.65 -2.08 2.34
CA LEU A 142 4.41 -3.41 2.86
C LEU A 142 2.93 -3.63 3.22
N ILE A 143 2.30 -2.70 3.93
CA ILE A 143 0.87 -2.77 4.27
C ILE A 143 -0.01 -2.68 3.02
N ALA A 144 0.31 -1.76 2.11
CA ALA A 144 -0.37 -1.64 0.82
C ALA A 144 -0.26 -2.89 -0.06
N SER A 145 0.72 -3.77 0.19
CA SER A 145 0.84 -5.06 -0.51
C SER A 145 -0.21 -6.09 -0.07
N LEU A 146 -0.88 -5.89 1.06
CA LEU A 146 -1.85 -6.83 1.64
C LEU A 146 -3.20 -6.78 0.92
N ASP A 147 -3.54 -5.66 0.29
CA ASP A 147 -4.78 -5.50 -0.46
C ASP A 147 -4.56 -4.69 -1.74
N ARG A 148 -5.15 -5.19 -2.84
CA ARG A 148 -5.07 -4.60 -4.19
C ARG A 148 -5.55 -3.14 -4.25
N GLN A 149 -6.47 -2.72 -3.39
CA GLN A 149 -7.01 -1.36 -3.36
C GLN A 149 -5.95 -0.35 -2.89
N TRP A 150 -5.02 -0.80 -2.05
CA TRP A 150 -4.01 0.03 -1.41
C TRP A 150 -2.69 0.08 -2.18
N VAL A 151 -2.47 -0.82 -3.15
CA VAL A 151 -1.24 -0.85 -3.98
C VAL A 151 -0.92 0.49 -4.63
N VAL A 152 -1.93 1.34 -4.91
CA VAL A 152 -1.71 2.70 -5.40
C VAL A 152 -0.88 3.56 -4.43
N LEU A 153 -1.03 3.35 -3.12
CA LEU A 153 -0.21 4.03 -2.10
C LEU A 153 1.24 3.56 -2.14
N ALA A 154 1.48 2.25 -2.30
CA ALA A 154 2.83 1.72 -2.50
C ALA A 154 3.49 2.32 -3.75
N VAL A 155 2.73 2.50 -4.82
CA VAL A 155 3.23 3.16 -6.04
C VAL A 155 3.55 4.62 -5.78
N ALA A 156 2.63 5.37 -5.15
CA ALA A 156 2.79 6.80 -4.91
C ALA A 156 3.96 7.12 -3.97
N ALA A 157 4.12 6.35 -2.90
CA ALA A 157 5.17 6.59 -1.90
C ALA A 157 6.50 5.90 -2.27
N GLY A 158 6.45 4.62 -2.64
CA GLY A 158 7.65 3.80 -2.79
C GLY A 158 8.39 4.01 -4.12
N VAL A 159 7.67 4.21 -5.23
CA VAL A 159 8.32 4.29 -6.55
C VAL A 159 9.24 5.52 -6.68
N PRO A 160 8.85 6.75 -6.28
CA PRO A 160 9.75 7.90 -6.37
C PRO A 160 11.06 7.68 -5.60
N LEU A 161 10.98 7.13 -4.38
CA LEU A 161 12.16 6.82 -3.57
C LEU A 161 13.01 5.72 -4.21
N GLY A 162 12.42 4.58 -4.56
CA GLY A 162 13.17 3.47 -5.14
C GLY A 162 13.88 3.86 -6.45
N ILE A 163 13.24 4.67 -7.31
CA ILE A 163 13.89 5.19 -8.52
C ILE A 163 15.06 6.11 -8.18
N THR A 164 14.89 7.02 -7.21
CA THR A 164 15.95 7.93 -6.78
C THR A 164 17.15 7.16 -6.23
N LEU A 165 16.90 6.16 -5.40
CA LEU A 165 17.93 5.26 -4.86
C LEU A 165 18.60 4.47 -5.99
N GLY A 166 17.85 3.89 -6.92
CA GLY A 166 18.41 3.19 -8.08
C GLY A 166 19.36 4.06 -8.92
N VAL A 167 18.99 5.32 -9.19
CA VAL A 167 19.85 6.28 -9.90
C VAL A 167 21.10 6.59 -9.09
N HIS A 168 20.97 6.72 -7.77
CA HIS A 168 22.09 6.93 -6.87
C HIS A 168 23.05 5.73 -6.87
N GLY A 169 22.54 4.51 -6.69
CA GLY A 169 23.33 3.27 -6.73
C GLY A 169 24.11 3.08 -8.03
N ALA A 170 23.52 3.44 -9.17
CA ALA A 170 24.22 3.41 -10.46
C ALA A 170 25.47 4.32 -10.51
N ARG A 171 25.48 5.42 -9.73
CA ARG A 171 26.63 6.33 -9.63
C ARG A 171 27.67 5.84 -8.61
N GLU A 172 27.27 5.00 -7.67
CA GLU A 172 28.12 4.53 -6.56
C GLU A 172 28.82 3.19 -6.82
N VAL A 173 28.58 2.53 -7.96
CA VAL A 173 29.13 1.20 -8.28
C VAL A 173 30.65 1.09 -8.12
N ASN A 174 31.38 2.18 -8.37
CA ASN A 174 32.85 2.23 -8.26
C ASN A 174 33.36 2.69 -6.89
N VAL A 175 32.46 3.11 -5.98
CA VAL A 175 32.78 3.65 -4.66
C VAL A 175 32.46 2.62 -3.59
N TRP A 176 31.26 2.05 -3.64
CA TRP A 176 30.79 1.10 -2.63
C TRP A 176 29.85 0.07 -3.25
N ALA A 177 30.40 -1.09 -3.62
CA ALA A 177 29.68 -2.12 -4.35
C ALA A 177 28.44 -2.65 -3.61
N TRP A 178 28.49 -2.72 -2.27
CA TRP A 178 27.38 -3.22 -1.46
C TRP A 178 26.18 -2.25 -1.47
N GLY A 179 26.43 -0.96 -1.20
CA GLY A 179 25.37 0.05 -1.27
C GLY A 179 24.82 0.22 -2.68
N ALA A 180 25.69 0.21 -3.69
CA ALA A 180 25.27 0.26 -5.08
C ALA A 180 24.35 -0.90 -5.45
N ALA A 181 24.66 -2.13 -5.01
CA ALA A 181 23.82 -3.30 -5.25
C ALA A 181 22.44 -3.17 -4.57
N LEU A 182 22.40 -2.68 -3.32
CA LEU A 182 21.15 -2.46 -2.60
C LEU A 182 20.28 -1.42 -3.28
N HIS A 183 20.84 -0.24 -3.54
CA HIS A 183 20.19 0.87 -4.23
C HIS A 183 19.67 0.47 -5.62
N LEU A 184 20.46 -0.27 -6.41
CA LEU A 184 20.02 -0.79 -7.72
C LEU A 184 18.86 -1.79 -7.59
N THR A 185 18.87 -2.61 -6.55
CA THR A 185 17.79 -3.58 -6.30
C THR A 185 16.49 -2.88 -5.92
N GLU A 186 16.56 -1.82 -5.10
CA GLU A 186 15.42 -0.95 -4.78
C GLU A 186 14.85 -0.28 -6.05
N GLY A 187 15.72 0.25 -6.91
CA GLY A 187 15.33 0.82 -8.20
C GLY A 187 14.65 -0.20 -9.10
N LEU A 188 15.19 -1.40 -9.20
CA LEU A 188 14.58 -2.47 -9.99
C LEU A 188 13.20 -2.87 -9.44
N ALA A 189 13.07 -3.02 -8.12
CA ALA A 189 11.80 -3.33 -7.47
C ALA A 189 10.74 -2.24 -7.74
N ALA A 190 11.13 -0.97 -7.67
CA ALA A 190 10.27 0.17 -8.00
C ALA A 190 9.81 0.15 -9.48
N VAL A 191 10.71 -0.13 -10.42
CA VAL A 191 10.35 -0.28 -11.85
C VAL A 191 9.36 -1.42 -12.04
N VAL A 192 9.62 -2.59 -11.44
CA VAL A 192 8.72 -3.75 -11.54
C VAL A 192 7.35 -3.44 -10.94
N LEU A 193 7.30 -2.77 -9.79
CA LEU A 193 6.06 -2.31 -9.17
C LEU A 193 5.28 -1.39 -10.11
N LEU A 194 5.93 -0.34 -10.63
CA LEU A 194 5.28 0.62 -11.53
C LEU A 194 4.76 -0.05 -12.82
N VAL A 195 5.60 -0.83 -13.49
CA VAL A 195 5.24 -1.47 -14.76
C VAL A 195 4.10 -2.47 -14.56
N SER A 196 4.20 -3.33 -13.55
CA SER A 196 3.16 -4.32 -13.27
C SER A 196 1.85 -3.66 -12.89
N PHE A 197 1.88 -2.61 -12.06
CA PHE A 197 0.70 -1.81 -11.72
C PHE A 197 0.05 -1.19 -12.97
N LEU A 198 0.83 -0.50 -13.81
CA LEU A 198 0.33 0.14 -15.03
C LEU A 198 -0.29 -0.87 -16.00
N VAL A 199 0.30 -2.05 -16.15
CA VAL A 199 -0.24 -3.12 -17.00
C VAL A 199 -1.60 -3.57 -16.49
N VAL A 200 -1.74 -3.85 -15.20
CA VAL A 200 -3.00 -4.32 -14.61
C VAL A 200 -4.07 -3.22 -14.65
N TRP A 201 -3.70 -1.98 -14.30
CA TRP A 201 -4.58 -0.83 -14.31
C TRP A 201 -5.13 -0.52 -15.71
N ARG A 202 -4.26 -0.52 -16.73
CA ARG A 202 -4.68 -0.30 -18.14
C ARG A 202 -5.62 -1.40 -18.63
N ARG A 203 -5.36 -2.68 -18.28
CA ARG A 203 -6.24 -3.80 -18.63
C ARG A 203 -7.62 -3.67 -17.99
N GLY A 204 -7.69 -3.22 -16.73
CA GLY A 204 -8.95 -2.92 -16.04
C GLY A 204 -9.77 -1.85 -16.74
N ARG A 205 -9.15 -0.72 -17.12
CA ARG A 205 -9.84 0.37 -17.82
C ARG A 205 -10.40 -0.05 -19.19
N LYS A 206 -9.66 -0.84 -19.96
CA LYS A 206 -10.15 -1.35 -21.26
C LYS A 206 -11.40 -2.22 -21.11
N ARG A 207 -11.43 -3.08 -20.10
CA ARG A 207 -12.59 -3.96 -19.85
C ARG A 207 -13.86 -3.18 -19.51
N ASN A 208 -13.75 -2.13 -18.69
CA ASN A 208 -14.90 -1.31 -18.31
C ASN A 208 -15.48 -0.52 -19.50
N ARG A 209 -14.62 -0.10 -20.45
CA ARG A 209 -15.06 0.59 -21.67
C ARG A 209 -15.73 -0.32 -22.71
N SER A 210 -15.45 -1.62 -22.70
CA SER A 210 -16.08 -2.59 -23.61
C SER A 210 -17.44 -3.12 -23.09
N SER A 211 -17.85 -2.69 -21.90
CA SER A 211 -19.12 -3.10 -21.26
C SER A 211 -20.09 -1.93 -21.06
N ALA A 212 -19.72 -0.74 -21.53
CA ALA A 212 -20.56 0.43 -21.69
C ALA A 212 -20.86 0.61 -23.18
#